data_AF-A0A7L4R4P4-F1
#
_entry.id   AF-A0A7L4R4P4-F1
#
_cell.length_a   1.000
_cell.length_b   1.000
_cell.length_c   1.000
_cell.angle_alpha   90.00
_cell.angle_beta   90.00
_cell.angle_gamma   90.00
#
_symmetry.space_group_name_H-M   'P 1'
#
loop_
_entity.id
_entity.type
_entity.pdbx_description
1 polymer ?
#
loop_
_entity_poly.entity_id
_entity_poly.type
_entity_poly.pdbx_seq_one_letter_code
_entity_poly.pdbx_strand_id
1 'polypeptide(L)'
;AHGSEPGPCSFSAYEGKLTGREVTVFVEEPETGSNLLGPACGNEIVVYQGSVLGIPDNEKWKEVREKGVATGITYLSAVAALAAARIESGARCGEAITIQVKMAKLPSDINIRIDEYAMRFITDNNKKVDVRGPVFLTVRSEIAG
;
A
#
# COMPACT_ATOMS: atom_id res chain seq x y z
N ALA A 1 -6.22 -12.68 -5.65
CA ALA A 1 -7.42 -13.42 -6.11
C ALA A 1 -8.43 -12.50 -6.78
N HIS A 2 -8.78 -11.33 -6.19
CA HIS A 2 -9.88 -10.46 -6.69
C HIS A 2 -9.45 -9.08 -7.19
N GLY A 3 -8.17 -8.86 -7.50
CA GLY A 3 -7.63 -7.52 -7.77
C GLY A 3 -8.22 -6.79 -8.99
N SER A 4 -8.82 -7.53 -9.93
CA SER A 4 -9.43 -6.99 -11.15
C SER A 4 -10.96 -7.00 -11.12
N GLU A 5 -11.57 -7.27 -9.96
CA GLU A 5 -13.02 -7.24 -9.81
C GLU A 5 -13.53 -5.81 -9.95
N PRO A 6 -14.56 -5.56 -10.80
CA PRO A 6 -15.11 -4.23 -10.97
C PRO A 6 -15.89 -3.79 -9.72
N GLY A 7 -15.77 -2.53 -9.35
CA GLY A 7 -16.56 -1.90 -8.29
C GLY A 7 -18.03 -1.69 -8.70
N PRO A 8 -18.97 -1.63 -7.73
CA PRO A 8 -18.73 -1.76 -6.30
C PRO A 8 -18.63 -3.22 -5.84
N CYS A 9 -17.59 -3.56 -5.08
CA CYS A 9 -17.38 -4.92 -4.57
C CYS A 9 -16.77 -4.88 -3.16
N SER A 10 -17.02 -5.92 -2.35
CA SER A 10 -16.53 -6.03 -0.98
C SER A 10 -16.19 -7.49 -0.68
N PHE A 11 -14.98 -7.72 -0.18
CA PHE A 11 -14.45 -9.06 0.11
C PHE A 11 -13.96 -9.13 1.55
N SER A 12 -14.39 -10.16 2.29
CA SER A 12 -13.82 -10.43 3.61
C SER A 12 -12.37 -10.90 3.46
N ALA A 13 -11.45 -10.19 4.09
CA ALA A 13 -10.02 -10.47 4.09
C ALA A 13 -9.56 -11.15 5.38
N TYR A 14 -10.24 -10.89 6.50
CA TYR A 14 -9.93 -11.50 7.79
C TYR A 14 -11.17 -11.48 8.70
N GLU A 15 -11.32 -12.53 9.49
CA GLU A 15 -12.30 -12.62 10.57
C GLU A 15 -11.62 -13.29 11.76
N GLY A 16 -11.65 -12.64 12.92
CA GLY A 16 -11.05 -13.20 14.11
C GLY A 16 -10.95 -12.21 15.26
N LYS A 17 -10.23 -12.60 16.31
CA LYS A 17 -10.15 -11.81 17.55
C LYS A 17 -8.91 -10.93 17.59
N LEU A 18 -9.07 -9.62 17.70
CA LEU A 18 -8.00 -8.65 17.90
C LEU A 18 -8.19 -7.93 19.24
N THR A 19 -7.17 -7.91 20.10
CA THR A 19 -7.19 -7.22 21.41
C THR A 19 -8.39 -7.58 22.29
N GLY A 20 -8.91 -8.82 22.18
CA GLY A 20 -10.05 -9.27 22.98
C GLY A 20 -11.42 -9.07 22.34
N ARG A 21 -11.49 -8.43 21.16
CA ARG A 21 -12.74 -8.13 20.44
C ARG A 21 -12.79 -8.89 19.11
N GLU A 22 -13.98 -9.24 18.66
CA GLU A 22 -14.15 -9.84 17.33
C GLU A 22 -14.09 -8.75 16.27
N VAL A 23 -13.23 -8.95 15.28
CA VAL A 23 -12.95 -7.99 14.21
C VAL A 23 -13.02 -8.69 12.87
N THR A 24 -13.79 -8.11 11.97
CA THR A 24 -13.90 -8.53 10.57
C THR A 24 -13.34 -7.42 9.69
N VAL A 25 -12.44 -7.77 8.79
CA VAL A 25 -11.77 -6.83 7.88
C VAL A 25 -12.23 -7.12 6.46
N PHE A 26 -12.67 -6.07 5.78
CA PHE A 26 -13.13 -6.10 4.40
C PHE A 26 -12.18 -5.27 3.54
N VAL A 27 -11.89 -5.77 2.35
CA VAL A 27 -11.26 -5.00 1.26
C VAL A 27 -12.35 -4.73 0.25
N GLU A 28 -12.61 -3.46 -0.01
CA GLU A 28 -13.74 -3.03 -0.83
C GLU A 28 -13.37 -1.90 -1.78
N GLU A 29 -14.17 -1.75 -2.83
CA GLU A 29 -14.13 -0.62 -3.73
C GLU A 29 -15.54 -0.03 -3.80
N PRO A 30 -15.78 1.16 -3.20
CA PRO A 30 -17.11 1.74 -3.14
C PRO A 30 -17.50 2.49 -4.42
N GLU A 31 -16.53 2.89 -5.26
CA GLU A 31 -16.79 3.68 -6.46
C GLU A 31 -17.04 2.76 -7.68
N THR A 32 -18.02 3.13 -8.53
CA THR A 32 -18.32 2.41 -9.76
C THR A 32 -17.35 2.84 -10.87
N GLY A 33 -16.74 1.89 -11.58
CA GLY A 33 -15.84 2.16 -12.72
C GLY A 33 -14.35 2.03 -12.40
N SER A 34 -13.99 1.73 -11.16
CA SER A 34 -12.67 1.27 -10.71
C SER A 34 -12.67 -0.23 -10.47
N ASN A 35 -11.50 -0.86 -10.57
CA ASN A 35 -11.29 -2.22 -10.08
C ASN A 35 -10.97 -2.17 -8.58
N LEU A 36 -11.11 -3.31 -7.89
CA LEU A 36 -10.79 -3.45 -6.46
C LEU A 36 -9.39 -2.92 -6.09
N LEU A 37 -8.40 -3.13 -6.97
CA LEU A 37 -7.06 -2.61 -6.80
C LEU A 37 -6.72 -1.65 -7.95
N GLY A 38 -6.16 -0.51 -7.61
CA GLY A 38 -5.57 0.41 -8.59
C GLY A 38 -4.38 -0.23 -9.34
N PRO A 39 -4.08 0.25 -10.56
CA PRO A 39 -3.09 -0.39 -11.40
C PRO A 39 -1.65 -0.29 -10.86
N ALA A 40 -1.37 0.64 -9.93
CA ALA A 40 -0.08 0.74 -9.25
C ALA A 40 0.00 -0.06 -7.93
N CYS A 41 -1.07 -0.73 -7.51
CA CYS A 41 -1.09 -1.49 -6.26
C CYS A 41 -0.07 -2.64 -6.25
N GLY A 42 0.19 -3.22 -7.42
CA GLY A 42 1.21 -4.26 -7.61
C GLY A 42 2.64 -3.76 -7.78
N ASN A 43 2.88 -2.44 -7.73
CA ASN A 43 4.23 -1.91 -7.95
C ASN A 43 5.17 -2.33 -6.82
N GLU A 44 6.41 -2.62 -7.18
CA GLU A 44 7.49 -2.94 -6.27
C GLU A 44 8.42 -1.74 -6.09
N ILE A 45 8.91 -1.54 -4.86
CA ILE A 45 9.89 -0.50 -4.57
C ILE A 45 11.29 -1.04 -4.82
N VAL A 46 12.03 -0.36 -5.69
CA VAL A 46 13.37 -0.73 -6.13
C VAL A 46 14.31 0.45 -6.00
N VAL A 47 15.54 0.19 -5.57
CA VAL A 47 16.61 1.19 -5.54
C VAL A 47 17.50 1.02 -6.77
N TYR A 48 17.64 2.06 -7.58
CA TYR A 48 18.47 2.04 -8.78
C TYR A 48 19.27 3.33 -8.91
N GLN A 49 20.60 3.20 -9.07
CA GLN A 49 21.55 4.33 -9.22
C GLN A 49 21.38 5.44 -8.16
N GLY A 50 21.08 5.05 -6.92
CA GLY A 50 20.85 5.98 -5.79
C GLY A 50 19.48 6.65 -5.79
N SER A 51 18.56 6.28 -6.68
CA SER A 51 17.16 6.71 -6.67
C SER A 51 16.25 5.61 -6.15
N VAL A 52 15.15 5.98 -5.50
CA VAL A 52 14.10 5.05 -5.03
C VAL A 52 12.92 5.15 -5.96
N LEU A 53 12.54 4.05 -6.61
CA LEU A 53 11.54 4.01 -7.66
C LEU A 53 10.46 2.98 -7.33
N GLY A 54 9.20 3.34 -7.51
CA GLY A 54 8.09 2.39 -7.52
C GLY A 54 7.80 1.93 -8.94
N ILE A 55 8.24 0.73 -9.28
CA ILE A 55 8.14 0.22 -10.66
C ILE A 55 7.05 -0.85 -10.79
N PRO A 56 6.22 -0.79 -11.85
CA PRO A 56 5.34 -1.90 -12.22
C PRO A 56 6.14 -3.04 -12.86
N ASP A 57 5.56 -4.25 -12.85
CA ASP A 57 6.15 -5.39 -13.55
C ASP A 57 5.88 -5.30 -15.06
N ASN A 58 6.74 -4.58 -15.78
CA ASN A 58 6.70 -4.51 -17.24
C ASN A 58 8.11 -4.43 -17.86
N GLU A 59 8.20 -4.73 -19.16
CA GLU A 59 9.49 -4.78 -19.87
C GLU A 59 10.24 -3.44 -19.89
N LYS A 60 9.54 -2.31 -19.78
CA LYS A 60 10.19 -0.97 -19.77
C LYS A 60 11.06 -0.77 -18.53
N TRP A 61 10.73 -1.44 -17.43
CA TRP A 61 11.46 -1.35 -16.17
C TRP A 61 12.37 -2.55 -15.92
N LYS A 62 12.53 -3.44 -16.90
CA LYS A 62 13.35 -4.65 -16.78
C LYS A 62 14.80 -4.33 -16.42
N GLU A 63 15.40 -3.30 -17.04
CA GLU A 63 16.75 -2.86 -16.69
C GLU A 63 16.86 -2.44 -15.21
N VAL A 64 15.89 -1.65 -14.73
CA VAL A 64 15.87 -1.18 -13.34
C VAL A 64 15.68 -2.35 -12.37
N ARG A 65 14.90 -3.37 -12.76
CA ARG A 65 14.68 -4.57 -11.97
C ARG A 65 15.91 -5.49 -11.93
N GLU A 66 16.61 -5.66 -13.04
CA GLU A 66 17.78 -6.53 -13.15
C GLU A 66 19.05 -5.89 -12.56
N LYS A 67 19.25 -4.58 -12.77
CA LYS A 67 20.44 -3.85 -12.30
C LYS A 67 20.23 -3.14 -10.97
N GLY A 68 18.99 -2.95 -10.55
CA GLY A 68 18.64 -2.34 -9.26
C GLY A 68 18.59 -3.37 -8.13
N VAL A 69 18.36 -2.87 -6.92
CA VAL A 69 18.17 -3.67 -5.71
C VAL A 69 16.71 -3.60 -5.31
N ALA A 70 16.00 -4.72 -5.41
CA ALA A 70 14.63 -4.84 -4.97
C ALA A 70 14.55 -4.80 -3.43
N THR A 71 13.62 -4.01 -2.89
CA THR A 71 13.37 -3.97 -1.44
C THR A 71 12.52 -5.15 -0.96
N GLY A 72 11.86 -5.86 -1.88
CA GLY A 72 10.87 -6.90 -1.57
C GLY A 72 9.53 -6.34 -1.09
N ILE A 73 9.36 -5.02 -1.08
CA ILE A 73 8.15 -4.35 -0.61
C ILE A 73 7.32 -3.90 -1.82
N THR A 74 6.09 -4.40 -1.89
CA THR A 74 5.08 -3.93 -2.85
C THR A 74 4.17 -2.89 -2.21
N TYR A 75 3.52 -2.06 -3.02
CA TYR A 75 2.57 -1.06 -2.53
C TYR A 75 1.42 -1.71 -1.77
N LEU A 76 0.90 -2.82 -2.29
CA LEU A 76 -0.09 -3.64 -1.61
C LEU A 76 0.38 -4.06 -0.22
N SER A 77 1.60 -4.61 -0.10
CA SER A 77 2.12 -5.06 1.20
C SER A 77 2.28 -3.91 2.20
N ALA A 78 2.72 -2.74 1.74
CA ALA A 78 2.97 -1.60 2.58
C ALA A 78 1.66 -0.96 3.08
N VAL A 79 0.66 -0.83 2.18
CA VAL A 79 -0.67 -0.33 2.55
C VAL A 79 -1.45 -1.36 3.38
N ALA A 80 -1.30 -2.64 3.12
CA ALA A 80 -1.88 -3.69 3.97
C ALA A 80 -1.33 -3.61 5.40
N ALA A 81 -0.02 -3.40 5.57
CA ALA A 81 0.59 -3.20 6.88
C ALA A 81 0.07 -1.92 7.57
N LEU A 82 -0.15 -0.84 6.82
CA LEU A 82 -0.76 0.39 7.34
C LEU A 82 -2.18 0.13 7.86
N ALA A 83 -2.99 -0.56 7.04
CA ALA A 83 -4.36 -0.88 7.39
C ALA A 83 -4.41 -1.77 8.63
N ALA A 84 -3.59 -2.81 8.69
CA ALA A 84 -3.48 -3.70 9.85
C ALA A 84 -3.13 -2.92 11.13
N ALA A 85 -2.07 -2.10 11.11
CA ALA A 85 -1.65 -1.33 12.28
C ALA A 85 -2.73 -0.34 12.77
N ARG A 86 -3.48 0.25 11.84
CA ARG A 86 -4.59 1.16 12.16
C ARG A 86 -5.78 0.40 12.75
N ILE A 87 -6.12 -0.75 12.19
CA ILE A 87 -7.19 -1.62 12.70
C ILE A 87 -6.84 -2.17 14.07
N GLU A 88 -5.61 -2.60 14.32
CA GLU A 88 -5.15 -3.04 15.65
C GLU A 88 -5.26 -1.92 16.69
N SER A 89 -4.93 -0.69 16.29
CA SER A 89 -5.06 0.49 17.15
C SER A 89 -6.53 0.82 17.44
N GLY A 90 -7.39 0.77 16.41
CA GLY A 90 -8.84 0.96 16.55
C GLY A 90 -9.48 -0.13 17.40
N ALA A 91 -9.10 -1.40 17.20
CA ALA A 91 -9.56 -2.53 17.97
C ALA A 91 -9.25 -2.38 19.46
N ARG A 92 -8.11 -1.77 19.82
CA ARG A 92 -7.78 -1.45 21.22
C ARG A 92 -8.77 -0.45 21.83
N CYS A 93 -9.16 0.56 21.08
CA CYS A 93 -10.14 1.58 21.49
C CYS A 93 -11.60 1.14 21.32
N GLY A 94 -11.87 0.06 20.58
CA GLY A 94 -13.22 -0.36 20.22
C GLY A 94 -13.83 0.45 19.07
N GLU A 95 -13.00 1.06 18.22
CA GLU A 95 -13.44 1.91 17.11
C GLU A 95 -13.21 1.23 15.75
N ALA A 96 -14.26 1.17 14.95
CA ALA A 96 -14.19 0.69 13.57
C ALA A 96 -13.40 1.71 12.71
N ILE A 97 -12.38 1.23 12.00
CA ILE A 97 -11.54 2.07 11.13
C ILE A 97 -11.82 1.76 9.66
N THR A 98 -11.90 2.81 8.85
CA THR A 98 -11.85 2.73 7.39
C THR A 98 -10.61 3.47 6.90
N ILE A 99 -9.74 2.77 6.18
CA ILE A 99 -8.55 3.32 5.54
C ILE A 99 -8.79 3.35 4.04
N GLN A 100 -8.59 4.50 3.41
CA GLN A 100 -8.68 4.63 1.96
C GLN A 100 -7.39 5.27 1.42
N VAL A 101 -6.69 4.56 0.54
CA VAL A 101 -5.51 5.06 -0.18
C VAL A 101 -5.86 5.20 -1.66
N LYS A 102 -5.99 6.45 -2.13
CA LYS A 102 -6.32 6.74 -3.53
C LYS A 102 -5.06 6.81 -4.40
N MET A 103 -4.31 7.90 -4.30
CA MET A 103 -3.12 8.14 -5.11
C MET A 103 -1.90 8.35 -4.20
N ALA A 104 -0.85 7.57 -4.42
CA ALA A 104 0.43 7.77 -3.77
C ALA A 104 1.15 8.96 -4.42
N LYS A 105 1.46 9.98 -3.62
CA LYS A 105 2.26 11.14 -4.03
C LYS A 105 3.62 11.12 -3.33
N LEU A 106 3.62 10.73 -2.07
CA LEU A 106 4.78 10.64 -1.20
C LEU A 106 4.97 9.19 -0.72
N PRO A 107 6.19 8.78 -0.33
CA PRO A 107 6.42 7.48 0.30
C PRO A 107 5.54 7.23 1.52
N SER A 108 5.24 8.28 2.29
CA SER A 108 4.39 8.21 3.46
C SER A 108 2.94 7.78 3.15
N ASP A 109 2.43 8.08 1.95
CA ASP A 109 1.05 7.74 1.57
C ASP A 109 0.85 6.22 1.44
N ILE A 110 1.93 5.49 1.15
CA ILE A 110 1.95 4.03 1.07
C ILE A 110 2.69 3.40 2.25
N ASN A 111 2.82 4.11 3.37
CA ASN A 111 3.47 3.61 4.60
C ASN A 111 4.96 3.24 4.42
N ILE A 112 5.67 4.04 3.65
CA ILE A 112 7.12 3.93 3.45
C ILE A 112 7.81 5.15 4.03
N ARG A 113 8.92 4.91 4.74
CA ARG A 113 9.81 5.96 5.23
C ARG A 113 11.24 5.67 4.79
N ILE A 114 11.91 6.70 4.31
CA ILE A 114 13.34 6.67 4.01
C ILE A 114 14.03 7.38 5.16
N ASP A 115 15.07 6.75 5.73
CA ASP A 115 15.82 7.37 6.82
C ASP A 115 16.52 8.67 6.37
N GLU A 116 16.67 9.60 7.31
CA GLU A 116 17.14 10.95 7.04
C GLU A 116 18.51 10.99 6.37
N TYR A 117 19.44 10.11 6.78
CA TYR A 117 20.77 10.01 6.18
C TYR A 117 20.72 9.57 4.71
N ALA A 118 19.80 8.65 4.36
CA ALA A 118 19.61 8.20 2.98
C ALA A 118 18.91 9.28 2.15
N MET A 119 17.92 9.97 2.74
CA MET A 119 17.22 11.08 2.10
C MET A 119 18.20 12.23 1.76
N ARG A 120 19.10 12.56 2.70
CA ARG A 120 20.17 13.54 2.49
C ARG A 120 21.09 13.14 1.33
N PHE A 121 21.53 11.88 1.29
CA PHE A 121 22.33 11.38 0.17
C PHE A 121 21.62 11.54 -1.18
N ILE A 122 20.33 11.20 -1.24
CA ILE A 122 19.51 11.32 -2.45
C ILE A 122 19.48 12.78 -2.93
N THR A 123 19.22 13.73 -2.02
CA THR A 123 19.17 15.16 -2.34
C THR A 123 20.54 15.70 -2.75
N ASP A 124 21.60 15.38 -2.02
CA ASP A 124 22.96 15.86 -2.27
C ASP A 124 23.51 15.37 -3.63
N ASN A 125 23.09 14.17 -4.07
CA ASN A 125 23.51 13.57 -5.34
C ASN A 125 22.51 13.81 -6.49
N ASN A 126 21.56 14.74 -6.31
CA ASN A 126 20.53 15.08 -7.29
C ASN A 126 19.75 13.84 -7.81
N LYS A 127 19.49 12.90 -6.91
CA LYS A 127 18.70 11.68 -7.14
C LYS A 127 17.25 11.93 -6.77
N LYS A 128 16.36 10.99 -7.13
CA LYS A 128 14.92 11.15 -6.94
C LYS A 128 14.30 10.01 -6.14
N VAL A 129 13.22 10.34 -5.44
CA VAL A 129 12.26 9.39 -4.88
C VAL A 129 10.99 9.50 -5.70
N ASP A 130 10.68 8.46 -6.46
CA ASP A 130 9.56 8.45 -7.41
C ASP A 130 8.70 7.23 -7.16
N VAL A 131 7.77 7.37 -6.22
CA VAL A 131 6.81 6.33 -5.80
C VAL A 131 5.38 6.68 -6.18
N ARG A 132 5.20 7.54 -7.19
CA ARG A 132 3.89 8.06 -7.57
C ARG A 132 3.07 7.01 -8.32
N GLY A 133 1.79 6.90 -7.98
CA GLY A 133 0.88 6.01 -8.71
C GLY A 133 -0.52 5.91 -8.11
N PRO A 134 -1.53 5.56 -8.92
CA PRO A 134 -2.89 5.28 -8.45
C PRO A 134 -2.96 3.90 -7.78
N VAL A 135 -3.12 3.87 -6.45
CA VAL A 135 -3.16 2.64 -5.65
C VAL A 135 -4.59 2.13 -5.48
N PHE A 136 -5.56 3.04 -5.30
CA PHE A 136 -7.00 2.76 -5.09
C PHE A 136 -7.25 1.48 -4.30
N LEU A 137 -7.12 1.59 -2.97
CA LEU A 137 -7.36 0.50 -2.04
C LEU A 137 -8.14 1.05 -0.85
N THR A 138 -9.31 0.45 -0.58
CA THR A 138 -10.10 0.73 0.62
C THR A 138 -10.16 -0.51 1.49
N VAL A 139 -9.83 -0.34 2.78
CA VAL A 139 -9.90 -1.39 3.79
C VAL A 139 -10.77 -0.90 4.92
N ARG A 140 -11.80 -1.67 5.27
CA ARG A 140 -12.74 -1.35 6.34
C ARG A 140 -12.72 -2.45 7.38
N SER A 141 -12.70 -2.08 8.65
CA SER A 141 -12.90 -3.02 9.75
C SER A 141 -14.24 -2.81 10.41
N GLU A 142 -14.89 -3.89 10.80
CA GLU A 142 -16.01 -3.91 11.72
C GLU A 142 -15.58 -4.58 13.03
N ILE A 143 -16.05 -4.05 14.15
CA ILE A 143 -15.80 -4.61 15.47
C ILE A 143 -17.15 -5.07 16.02
N ALA A 144 -17.27 -6.35 16.33
CA ALA A 144 -18.38 -6.87 17.11
C ALA A 144 -18.07 -6.65 18.60
N GLY A 145 -19.00 -5.94 19.27
CA GLY A 145 -18.88 -5.46 20.65
C GLY A 145 -18.97 -6.54 21.71
#